data_AF-A0A2T4CV78-F1
#
_entry.id   AF-A0A2T4CV78-F1
#
_cell.length_a   1.000
_cell.length_b   1.000
_cell.length_c   1.000
_cell.angle_alpha   90.00
_cell.angle_beta   90.00
_cell.angle_gamma   90.00
#
_symmetry.space_group_name_H-M   'P 1'
#
loop_
_entity.id
_entity.type
_entity.pdbx_description
1 polymer ?
#
loop_
_entity_poly.entity_id
_entity_poly.type
_entity_poly.pdbx_seq_one_letter_code
_entity_poly.pdbx_strand_id
1 'polypeptide(L)'
;MDEDFTVPDISLPLAIHLRSLRITHAEMVSPQGDITPLFDRFDTSLRVNYDRLIISSLRLNRDVLAFTLLGDVNLSSPHATNLNYGARLNDPELGLISATGTITGDLQQMTLRQQLGEPFASEQTLMVRNILDDLDWRFTAESGTLPLSRILKNEIGDLTALNLNAQGTLDSAKAELDFQLQESETLNPPVAASLSVNSNDLQSWRVDLMSAISQNSFAELHGNIFITEDPTESVFSIDGSWSELQWPWQTDAELLVGQASGDFSVDGTLQDYRLILSSSLQAIEQEWNITSYLRGDMQKASINSLEIKSALGQLDVSGDVSWQPKLTYQLDGEWKNLQLPASLTGVPVESYTGQFKLDGEKQLFNLTVDSDFIVNEIPLILNLVANSPEAGITDVRADTKIADGGAGFSGRINWKEKLAVDGKLTLRQIDPAALVAEWPGLISGQAQVTFQDKGENEFHASVQELHLNGVLRDRNFSLDSNLQAVNTDIDIENLQLNLGDSQ
;
A
#
# COMPACT_ATOMS: atom_id res chain seq x y z
N MET A 1 -9.67 6.74 47.28
CA MET A 1 -9.82 7.92 48.17
C MET A 1 -8.68 8.81 47.79
N ASP A 2 -8.84 9.50 46.67
CA ASP A 2 -7.88 10.50 46.22
C ASP A 2 -8.27 11.80 46.91
N GLU A 3 -7.31 12.46 47.56
CA GLU A 3 -7.53 13.79 48.09
C GLU A 3 -7.88 14.72 46.93
N ASP A 4 -9.04 15.39 47.00
CA ASP A 4 -9.41 16.42 46.05
C ASP A 4 -8.26 17.44 45.96
N PHE A 5 -7.61 17.50 44.79
CA PHE A 5 -6.47 18.37 44.58
C PHE A 5 -6.95 19.82 44.53
N THR A 6 -6.71 20.57 45.59
CA THR A 6 -7.03 22.01 45.66
C THR A 6 -5.80 22.86 45.37
N VAL A 7 -5.94 23.86 44.51
CA VAL A 7 -4.90 24.90 44.33
C VAL A 7 -4.92 25.83 45.56
N PRO A 8 -3.79 26.01 46.26
CA PRO A 8 -3.78 26.84 47.47
C PRO A 8 -3.85 28.33 47.14
N ASP A 9 -4.65 29.07 47.92
CA ASP A 9 -4.64 30.53 47.92
C ASP A 9 -3.35 31.05 48.57
N ILE A 10 -2.56 31.83 47.82
CA ILE A 10 -1.32 32.44 48.32
C ILE A 10 -1.52 33.95 48.43
N SER A 11 -1.46 34.46 49.66
CA SER A 11 -1.41 35.90 49.93
C SER A 11 -0.13 36.23 50.69
N LEU A 12 0.71 37.09 50.11
CA LEU A 12 1.94 37.54 50.75
C LEU A 12 1.72 38.89 51.44
N PRO A 13 2.15 39.05 52.71
CA PRO A 13 1.99 40.32 53.44
C PRO A 13 2.91 41.44 52.93
N LEU A 14 3.83 41.12 52.01
CA LEU A 14 4.86 42.02 51.49
C LEU A 14 4.95 41.87 49.97
N ALA A 15 5.20 42.98 49.27
CA ALA A 15 5.50 42.95 47.85
C ALA A 15 6.95 42.47 47.62
N ILE A 16 7.11 41.40 46.85
CA ILE A 16 8.42 40.83 46.50
C ILE A 16 8.75 41.23 45.06
N HIS A 17 9.95 41.76 44.83
CA HIS A 17 10.41 42.13 43.50
C HIS A 17 11.74 41.46 43.17
N LEU A 18 11.67 40.45 42.32
CA LEU A 18 12.83 39.80 41.73
C LEU A 18 13.19 40.51 40.43
N ARG A 19 14.09 41.49 40.49
CA ARG A 19 14.48 42.28 39.31
C ARG A 19 15.10 41.43 38.21
N SER A 20 16.00 40.53 38.58
CA SER A 20 16.65 39.61 37.66
C SER A 20 17.16 38.38 38.42
N LEU A 21 16.78 37.20 37.95
CA LEU A 21 17.43 35.94 38.27
C LEU A 21 17.95 35.35 36.97
N ARG A 22 19.23 34.98 36.95
CA ARG A 22 19.86 34.27 35.85
C ARG A 22 20.48 33.00 36.37
N ILE A 23 20.10 31.89 35.77
CA ILE A 23 20.73 30.59 35.98
C ILE A 23 21.31 30.20 34.63
N THR A 24 22.62 30.01 34.59
CA THR A 24 23.32 29.48 33.42
C THR A 24 23.64 28.04 33.71
N HIS A 25 23.04 27.15 32.94
CA HIS A 25 23.18 25.70 33.03
C HIS A 25 22.60 25.11 34.33
N ALA A 26 21.61 24.24 34.17
CA ALA A 26 21.07 23.45 35.25
C ALA A 26 20.94 22.00 34.79
N GLU A 27 21.36 21.09 35.65
CA GLU A 27 21.32 19.65 35.42
C GLU A 27 20.74 18.96 36.64
N MET A 28 19.98 17.90 36.42
CA MET A 28 19.52 17.00 37.46
C MET A 28 20.44 15.80 37.51
N VAL A 29 20.92 15.46 38.71
CA VAL A 29 21.67 14.22 38.95
C VAL A 29 20.72 13.22 39.60
N SER A 30 20.44 12.11 38.92
CA SER A 30 19.62 11.04 39.47
C SER A 30 20.29 10.43 40.70
N PRO A 31 19.54 9.78 41.62
CA PRO A 31 20.14 8.99 42.69
C PRO A 31 21.10 7.90 42.19
N GLN A 32 20.94 7.43 40.94
CA GLN A 32 21.82 6.48 40.27
C GLN A 32 23.06 7.14 39.61
N GLY A 33 23.16 8.47 39.60
CA GLY A 33 24.29 9.23 39.08
C GLY A 33 24.13 9.73 37.63
N ASP A 34 22.97 9.53 37.01
CA ASP A 34 22.69 9.99 35.65
C ASP A 34 22.47 11.49 35.61
N ILE A 35 23.15 12.18 34.70
CA ILE A 35 23.03 13.63 34.52
C ILE A 35 22.02 13.92 33.42
N THR A 36 20.95 14.64 33.75
CA THR A 36 19.92 15.11 32.81
C THR A 36 19.97 16.63 32.71
N PRO A 37 20.38 17.22 31.57
CA PRO A 37 20.38 18.67 31.41
C PRO A 37 18.96 19.22 31.40
N LEU A 38 18.66 20.11 32.34
CA LEU A 38 17.36 20.77 32.47
C LEU A 38 17.26 21.96 31.51
N PHE A 39 18.26 22.83 31.49
CA PHE A 39 18.34 23.98 30.57
C PHE A 39 19.72 24.61 30.54
N ASP A 40 20.05 25.26 29.42
CA ASP A 40 21.31 25.99 29.24
C ASP A 40 21.23 27.38 29.86
N ARG A 41 20.05 27.99 29.82
CA ARG A 41 19.86 29.33 30.35
C ARG A 41 18.43 29.61 30.76
N PHE A 42 18.25 30.12 31.97
CA PHE A 42 17.01 30.62 32.49
C PHE A 42 17.19 32.06 32.98
N ASP A 43 16.47 33.01 32.39
CA ASP A 43 16.40 34.40 32.82
C ASP A 43 14.97 34.72 33.25
N THR A 44 14.76 35.26 34.45
CA THR A 44 13.43 35.70 34.89
C THR A 44 13.43 37.01 35.67
N SER A 45 12.31 37.72 35.59
CA SER A 45 11.99 38.93 36.34
C SER A 45 10.53 38.83 36.80
N LEU A 46 10.33 38.84 38.11
CA LEU A 46 9.03 38.56 38.74
C LEU A 46 8.71 39.64 39.77
N ARG A 47 7.43 39.96 39.91
CA ARG A 47 6.93 40.81 41.00
C ARG A 47 5.70 40.15 41.59
N VAL A 48 5.72 39.89 42.89
CA VAL A 48 4.52 39.45 43.61
C VAL A 48 4.03 40.63 44.44
N ASN A 49 2.82 41.09 44.16
CA ASN A 49 2.15 42.16 44.90
C ASN A 49 0.95 41.56 45.61
N TYR A 50 1.10 41.26 46.90
CA TYR A 50 0.09 40.56 47.71
C TYR A 50 -0.30 39.20 47.12
N ASP A 51 -1.38 39.17 46.35
CA ASP A 51 -1.96 38.01 45.70
C ASP A 51 -1.80 38.02 44.19
N ARG A 52 -1.06 38.98 43.60
CA ARG A 52 -0.83 39.02 42.15
C ARG A 52 0.63 38.76 41.80
N LEU A 53 0.89 37.71 41.03
CA LEU A 53 2.18 37.42 40.42
C LEU A 53 2.24 38.07 39.03
N ILE A 54 3.19 38.97 38.83
CA ILE A 54 3.49 39.60 37.55
C ILE A 54 4.82 39.03 37.03
N ILE A 55 4.76 38.39 35.87
CA ILE A 55 5.89 37.85 35.14
C ILE A 55 6.30 38.90 34.09
N SER A 56 7.30 39.71 34.41
CA SER A 56 7.77 40.75 33.48
C SER A 56 8.59 40.17 32.33
N SER A 57 9.32 39.10 32.61
CA SER A 57 9.95 38.26 31.60
C SER A 57 10.31 36.92 32.23
N LEU A 58 10.06 35.83 31.52
CA LEU A 58 10.69 34.54 31.75
C LEU A 58 11.21 34.08 30.40
N ARG A 59 12.49 33.69 30.35
CA ARG A 59 13.13 33.11 29.17
C ARG A 59 13.85 31.84 29.57
N LEU A 60 13.60 30.78 28.84
CA LEU A 60 14.20 29.48 29.02
C LEU A 60 14.80 29.05 27.69
N ASN A 61 16.09 28.77 27.67
CA ASN A 61 16.78 28.19 26.53
C ASN A 61 17.32 26.81 26.91
N ARG A 62 17.01 25.83 26.08
CA ARG A 62 17.62 24.51 26.00
C ARG A 62 18.20 24.34 24.59
N ASP A 63 19.00 23.31 24.40
CA ASP A 63 19.66 22.96 23.14
C ASP A 63 18.83 23.29 21.88
N VAL A 64 17.66 22.67 21.76
CA VAL A 64 16.76 22.87 20.61
C VAL A 64 15.56 23.78 20.90
N LEU A 65 15.35 24.24 22.14
CA LEU A 65 14.12 24.93 22.55
C LEU A 65 14.42 26.29 23.18
N ALA A 66 13.85 27.36 22.62
CA ALA A 66 13.76 28.65 23.27
C ALA A 66 12.29 28.95 23.62
N PHE A 67 12.04 29.33 24.87
CA PHE A 67 10.71 29.64 25.39
C PHE A 67 10.72 30.98 26.11
N THR A 68 9.63 31.73 25.96
CA THR A 68 9.39 33.01 26.62
C THR A 68 7.99 33.03 27.20
N LEU A 69 7.84 33.64 28.37
CA LEU A 69 6.54 33.84 29.04
C LEU A 69 6.51 35.21 29.71
N LEU A 70 5.38 35.90 29.60
CA LEU A 70 5.11 37.18 30.27
C LEU A 70 3.62 37.33 30.54
N GLY A 71 3.26 38.11 31.54
CA GLY A 71 1.87 38.34 31.92
C GLY A 71 1.68 38.32 33.43
N ASP A 72 0.48 37.95 33.87
CA ASP A 72 0.16 37.91 35.30
C ASP A 72 -0.86 36.85 35.66
N VAL A 73 -0.80 36.45 36.93
CA VAL A 73 -1.63 35.41 37.54
C VAL A 73 -2.04 35.89 38.93
N ASN A 74 -3.34 35.83 39.23
CA ASN A 74 -3.83 35.95 40.59
C ASN A 74 -3.57 34.63 41.32
N LEU A 75 -2.95 34.74 42.48
CA LEU A 75 -2.58 33.65 43.38
C LEU A 75 -3.70 33.31 44.37
N SER A 76 -4.78 34.10 44.37
CA SER A 76 -6.03 33.87 45.09
C SER A 76 -7.15 33.49 44.13
N SER A 77 -8.10 32.68 44.61
CA SER A 77 -9.30 32.31 43.88
C SER A 77 -10.01 33.53 43.27
N PRO A 78 -10.42 33.48 41.98
CA PRO A 78 -10.50 32.29 41.11
C PRO A 78 -9.21 31.95 40.35
N HIS A 79 -8.09 32.60 40.66
CA HIS A 79 -6.81 32.48 39.94
C HIS A 79 -6.84 32.99 38.50
N ALA A 80 -7.43 34.18 38.31
CA ALA A 80 -7.42 34.88 37.03
C ALA A 80 -6.01 34.95 36.44
N THR A 81 -5.88 34.47 35.20
CA THR A 81 -4.63 34.24 34.49
C THR A 81 -4.68 35.00 33.16
N ASN A 82 -3.60 35.70 32.85
CA ASN A 82 -3.38 36.33 31.56
C ASN A 82 -1.90 36.23 31.21
N LEU A 83 -1.55 35.24 30.41
CA LEU A 83 -0.18 34.95 30.03
C LEU A 83 -0.04 34.98 28.52
N ASN A 84 1.07 35.52 28.04
CA ASN A 84 1.51 35.42 26.66
C ASN A 84 2.81 34.63 26.65
N TYR A 85 2.91 33.68 25.73
CA TYR A 85 4.12 32.90 25.55
C TYR A 85 4.57 32.91 24.09
N GLY A 86 5.84 32.58 23.92
CA GLY A 86 6.45 32.33 22.62
C GLY A 86 7.43 31.19 22.76
N ALA A 87 7.42 30.26 21.81
CA ALA A 87 8.31 29.11 21.76
C ALA A 87 8.94 29.00 20.37
N ARG A 88 10.18 28.51 20.32
CA ARG A 88 10.89 28.15 19.10
C ARG A 88 11.60 26.83 19.33
N LEU A 89 11.25 25.84 18.54
CA LEU A 89 11.86 24.52 18.53
C LEU A 89 12.65 24.37 17.24
N ASN A 90 13.94 24.07 17.33
CA ASN A 90 14.77 23.77 16.18
C ASN A 90 14.85 22.25 16.01
N ASP A 91 13.91 21.69 15.26
CA ASP A 91 13.86 20.25 15.00
C ASP A 91 14.88 19.87 13.91
N PRO A 92 15.70 18.82 14.09
CA PRO A 92 16.70 18.42 13.11
C PRO A 92 16.14 18.02 11.73
N GLU A 93 14.91 17.51 11.66
CA GLU A 93 14.29 17.03 10.42
C GLU A 93 13.29 18.05 9.85
N LEU A 94 12.47 18.64 10.73
CA LEU A 94 11.37 19.53 10.35
C LEU A 94 11.80 21.00 10.29
N GLY A 95 12.99 21.32 10.81
CA GLY A 95 13.53 22.68 10.87
C GLY A 95 12.94 23.51 12.01
N LEU A 96 12.94 24.83 11.85
CA LEU A 96 12.46 25.75 12.87
C LEU A 96 10.94 25.75 12.94
N ILE A 97 10.39 25.28 14.06
CA ILE A 97 8.98 25.37 14.42
C ILE A 97 8.83 26.50 15.44
N SER A 98 7.86 27.39 15.21
CA SER A 98 7.57 28.48 16.14
C SER A 98 6.13 28.41 16.63
N ALA A 99 5.92 28.79 17.88
CA ALA A 99 4.61 28.90 18.48
C ALA A 99 4.50 30.23 19.23
N THR A 100 3.35 30.87 19.14
CA THR A 100 3.01 32.02 19.98
C THR A 100 1.59 31.86 20.47
N GLY A 101 1.32 32.23 21.71
CA GLY A 101 -0.03 32.07 22.22
C GLY A 101 -0.33 32.85 23.48
N THR A 102 -1.61 32.85 23.82
CA THR A 102 -2.16 33.48 25.01
C THR A 102 -2.92 32.46 25.83
N ILE A 103 -2.79 32.55 27.15
CA ILE A 103 -3.55 31.75 28.12
C ILE A 103 -4.32 32.73 28.98
N THR A 104 -5.64 32.66 28.93
CA THR A 104 -6.54 33.62 29.57
C THR A 104 -7.66 32.90 30.31
N GLY A 105 -8.21 33.51 31.35
CA GLY A 105 -9.32 32.95 32.12
C GLY A 105 -8.93 32.61 33.55
N ASP A 106 -9.51 31.57 34.13
CA ASP A 106 -9.32 31.16 35.52
C ASP A 106 -9.55 29.64 35.69
N LEU A 107 -9.64 29.13 36.92
CA LEU A 107 -9.85 27.69 37.15
C LEU A 107 -11.22 27.17 36.70
N GLN A 108 -12.24 28.03 36.58
CA GLN A 108 -13.55 27.63 36.06
C GLN A 108 -13.52 27.53 34.54
N GLN A 109 -12.80 28.43 33.88
CA GLN A 109 -12.66 28.42 32.43
C GLN A 109 -11.31 29.02 32.01
N MET A 110 -10.47 28.21 31.39
CA MET A 110 -9.21 28.63 30.80
C MET A 110 -9.25 28.48 29.29
N THR A 111 -8.73 29.47 28.57
CA THR A 111 -8.65 29.50 27.12
C THR A 111 -7.21 29.72 26.69
N LEU A 112 -6.66 28.76 25.96
CA LEU A 112 -5.41 28.84 25.24
C LEU A 112 -5.71 29.17 23.77
N ARG A 113 -5.16 30.27 23.26
CA ARG A 113 -5.11 30.56 21.82
C ARG A 113 -3.67 30.48 21.36
N GLN A 114 -3.40 29.71 20.34
CA GLN A 114 -2.05 29.43 19.85
C GLN A 114 -2.00 29.56 18.34
N GLN A 115 -0.94 30.18 17.85
CA GLN A 115 -0.57 30.21 16.44
C GLN A 115 0.76 29.48 16.28
N LEU A 116 0.77 28.48 15.40
CA LEU A 116 1.98 27.80 14.97
C LEU A 116 2.48 28.40 13.65
N GLY A 117 3.80 28.46 13.49
CA GLY A 117 4.46 28.77 12.22
C GLY A 117 4.68 27.52 11.36
N GLU A 118 5.27 27.72 10.19
CA GLU A 118 5.67 26.63 9.29
C GLU A 118 6.57 25.59 10.00
N PRO A 119 6.53 24.31 9.59
CA PRO A 119 5.68 23.73 8.54
C PRO A 119 4.24 23.40 9.00
N PHE A 120 3.89 23.68 10.26
CA PHE A 120 2.59 23.36 10.86
C PHE A 120 1.71 24.60 11.02
N ALA A 121 1.77 25.51 10.04
CA ALA A 121 1.14 26.82 10.12
C ALA A 121 -0.36 26.69 10.40
N SER A 122 -0.77 26.96 11.64
CA SER A 122 -2.13 26.69 12.12
C SER A 122 -2.53 27.61 13.26
N GLU A 123 -3.83 27.85 13.37
CA GLU A 123 -4.44 28.54 14.50
C GLU A 123 -5.22 27.53 15.34
N GLN A 124 -5.02 27.57 16.65
CA GLN A 124 -5.54 26.59 17.60
C GLN A 124 -6.18 27.31 18.77
N THR A 125 -7.37 26.86 19.17
CA THR A 125 -8.03 27.33 20.39
C THR A 125 -8.41 26.13 21.24
N LEU A 126 -7.90 26.06 22.46
CA LEU A 126 -8.29 25.10 23.48
C LEU A 126 -9.01 25.85 24.60
N MET A 127 -10.23 25.42 24.90
CA MET A 127 -11.01 25.89 26.04
C MET A 127 -11.20 24.73 26.98
N VAL A 128 -10.76 24.89 28.23
CA VAL A 128 -10.93 23.90 29.30
C VAL A 128 -11.77 24.53 30.40
N ARG A 129 -12.77 23.82 30.88
CA ARG A 129 -13.66 24.25 31.96
C ARG A 129 -13.62 23.26 33.11
N ASN A 130 -13.95 23.75 34.29
CA ASN A 130 -14.01 22.96 35.53
C ASN A 130 -12.74 22.13 35.75
N ILE A 131 -11.57 22.77 35.65
CA ILE A 131 -10.26 22.09 35.57
C ILE A 131 -10.00 21.14 36.76
N LEU A 132 -10.56 21.47 37.93
CA LEU A 132 -10.40 20.69 39.17
C LEU A 132 -11.61 19.79 39.49
N ASP A 133 -12.70 19.91 38.73
CA ASP A 133 -13.96 19.18 38.95
C ASP A 133 -14.27 18.31 37.71
N ASP A 134 -15.50 18.37 37.18
CA ASP A 134 -15.94 17.69 35.96
C ASP A 134 -15.36 18.38 34.71
N LEU A 135 -14.08 18.11 34.43
CA LEU A 135 -13.34 18.72 33.33
C LEU A 135 -14.06 18.50 31.99
N ASP A 136 -14.40 19.59 31.31
CA ASP A 136 -14.83 19.60 29.92
C ASP A 136 -13.86 20.41 29.06
N TRP A 137 -13.61 19.93 27.85
CA TRP A 137 -12.69 20.59 26.94
C TRP A 137 -13.28 20.71 25.54
N ARG A 138 -12.88 21.77 24.85
CA ARG A 138 -13.15 22.02 23.43
C ARG A 138 -11.89 22.51 22.75
N PHE A 139 -11.58 21.92 21.62
CA PHE A 139 -10.42 22.22 20.82
C PHE A 139 -10.84 22.48 19.38
N THR A 140 -10.35 23.57 18.81
CA THR A 140 -10.49 23.85 17.38
C THR A 140 -9.11 24.10 16.80
N ALA A 141 -8.83 23.52 15.63
CA ALA A 141 -7.61 23.82 14.89
C ALA A 141 -7.92 24.02 13.40
N GLU A 142 -7.34 25.07 12.84
CA GLU A 142 -7.49 25.41 11.42
C GLU A 142 -6.10 25.58 10.80
N SER A 143 -5.89 25.02 9.62
CA SER A 143 -4.63 25.13 8.87
C SER A 143 -4.89 25.31 7.38
N GLY A 144 -4.14 26.23 6.77
CA GLY A 144 -4.26 26.53 5.34
C GLY A 144 -3.67 25.43 4.47
N THR A 145 -2.40 25.10 4.70
CA THR A 145 -1.67 24.03 4.00
C THR A 145 -0.76 23.32 4.98
N LEU A 146 -0.80 22.00 4.98
CA LEU A 146 0.05 21.14 5.76
C LEU A 146 0.85 20.24 4.79
N PRO A 147 2.16 20.47 4.65
CA PRO A 147 2.97 19.78 3.65
C PRO A 147 3.30 18.36 4.12
N LEU A 148 2.39 17.40 3.90
CA LEU A 148 2.56 16.00 4.29
C LEU A 148 3.81 15.39 3.66
N SER A 149 4.15 15.79 2.45
CA SER A 149 5.37 15.36 1.77
C SER A 149 6.64 15.62 2.60
N ARG A 150 6.71 16.75 3.30
CA ARG A 150 7.82 17.10 4.21
C ARG A 150 7.76 16.36 5.54
N ILE A 151 6.55 16.06 6.03
CA ILE A 151 6.31 15.45 7.35
C ILE A 151 6.47 13.93 7.29
N LEU A 152 5.82 13.29 6.32
CA LEU A 152 5.75 11.84 6.14
C LEU A 152 6.80 11.32 5.16
N LYS A 153 7.54 12.19 4.46
CA LYS A 153 8.54 11.82 3.44
C LYS A 153 7.93 10.91 2.35
N ASN A 154 6.73 11.25 1.89
CA ASN A 154 5.97 10.51 0.88
C ASN A 154 5.44 11.43 -0.24
N GLU A 155 4.84 10.83 -1.26
CA GLU A 155 4.32 11.54 -2.46
C GLU A 155 2.79 11.73 -2.45
N ILE A 156 2.14 11.61 -1.28
CA ILE A 156 0.67 11.57 -1.15
C ILE A 156 0.01 12.95 -1.38
N GLY A 157 0.81 14.01 -1.59
CA GLY A 157 0.34 15.38 -1.77
C GLY A 157 0.18 16.13 -0.44
N ASP A 158 -0.08 17.43 -0.50
CA ASP A 158 -0.24 18.28 0.68
C ASP A 158 -1.71 18.33 1.13
N LEU A 159 -1.94 18.47 2.44
CA LEU A 159 -3.29 18.69 2.98
C LEU A 159 -3.62 20.17 2.97
N THR A 160 -4.85 20.50 2.60
CA THR A 160 -5.38 21.85 2.56
C THR A 160 -6.74 21.90 3.25
N ALA A 161 -7.19 23.12 3.58
CA ALA A 161 -8.51 23.37 4.19
C ALA A 161 -8.77 22.49 5.43
N LEU A 162 -7.73 22.28 6.25
CA LEU A 162 -7.83 21.43 7.44
C LEU A 162 -8.63 22.16 8.51
N ASN A 163 -9.74 21.56 8.93
CA ASN A 163 -10.56 22.01 10.04
C ASN A 163 -10.79 20.86 11.01
N LEU A 164 -10.31 21.00 12.24
CA LEU A 164 -10.47 20.02 13.31
C LEU A 164 -11.29 20.63 14.43
N ASN A 165 -12.42 19.99 14.76
CA ASN A 165 -13.23 20.30 15.93
C ASN A 165 -13.24 19.09 16.85
N ALA A 166 -12.75 19.25 18.08
CA ALA A 166 -12.73 18.19 19.06
C ALA A 166 -13.29 18.68 20.40
N GLN A 167 -13.92 17.79 21.14
CA GLN A 167 -14.47 18.07 22.46
C GLN A 167 -14.56 16.80 23.30
N GLY A 168 -14.61 16.94 24.62
CA GLY A 168 -14.73 15.79 25.50
C GLY A 168 -14.68 16.12 26.97
N THR A 169 -14.52 15.06 27.75
CA THR A 169 -14.30 15.06 29.20
C THR A 169 -13.06 14.20 29.51
N LEU A 170 -12.87 13.80 30.77
CA LEU A 170 -11.88 12.78 31.14
C LEU A 170 -12.23 11.38 30.66
N ASP A 171 -13.52 11.11 30.41
CA ASP A 171 -14.01 9.76 30.08
C ASP A 171 -14.50 9.65 28.63
N SER A 172 -14.68 10.78 27.94
CA SER A 172 -15.25 10.80 26.59
C SER A 172 -14.52 11.77 25.68
N ALA A 173 -14.53 11.48 24.38
CA ALA A 173 -13.95 12.33 23.37
C ALA A 173 -14.73 12.20 22.07
N LYS A 174 -14.87 13.31 21.35
CA LYS A 174 -15.35 13.36 19.97
C LYS A 174 -14.44 14.29 19.18
N ALA A 175 -14.08 13.91 17.97
CA ALA A 175 -13.40 14.77 17.02
C ALA A 175 -14.01 14.64 15.62
N GLU A 176 -14.06 15.75 14.91
CA GLU A 176 -14.47 15.89 13.52
C GLU A 176 -13.35 16.62 12.78
N LEU A 177 -12.86 16.02 11.70
CA LEU A 177 -11.75 16.53 10.91
C LEU A 177 -12.18 16.57 9.44
N ASP A 178 -12.26 17.77 8.89
CA ASP A 178 -12.44 17.99 7.45
C ASP A 178 -11.12 18.40 6.83
N PHE A 179 -10.79 17.84 5.67
CA PHE A 179 -9.59 18.18 4.93
C PHE A 179 -9.73 17.92 3.43
N GLN A 180 -8.84 18.53 2.65
CA GLN A 180 -8.71 18.26 1.23
C GLN A 180 -7.27 17.88 0.91
N LEU A 181 -7.06 16.69 0.33
CA LEU A 181 -5.80 16.29 -0.27
C LEU A 181 -5.66 17.01 -1.61
N GLN A 182 -4.61 17.81 -1.73
CA GLN A 182 -4.32 18.57 -2.94
C GLN A 182 -3.83 17.64 -4.06
N GLU A 183 -4.14 18.02 -5.29
CA GLU A 183 -3.67 17.35 -6.50
C GLU A 183 -2.12 17.22 -6.51
N SER A 184 -1.65 16.06 -6.93
CA SER A 184 -0.24 15.72 -7.12
C SER A 184 -0.07 14.93 -8.44
N GLU A 185 1.18 14.56 -8.78
CA GLU A 185 1.42 13.69 -9.94
C GLU A 185 0.73 12.32 -9.82
N THR A 186 0.47 11.86 -8.59
CA THR A 186 -0.14 10.55 -8.30
C THR A 186 -1.62 10.64 -7.92
N LEU A 187 -2.10 11.82 -7.53
CA LEU A 187 -3.46 12.06 -7.08
C LEU A 187 -4.11 13.20 -7.86
N ASN A 188 -5.06 12.86 -8.75
CA ASN A 188 -5.83 13.83 -9.52
C ASN A 188 -7.24 13.25 -9.75
N PRO A 189 -8.37 13.94 -9.49
CA PRO A 189 -8.54 15.27 -8.89
C PRO A 189 -8.18 15.30 -7.40
N PRO A 190 -8.16 16.50 -6.76
CA PRO A 190 -8.07 16.59 -5.31
C PRO A 190 -9.20 15.84 -4.62
N VAL A 191 -8.91 15.25 -3.46
CA VAL A 191 -9.87 14.44 -2.69
C VAL A 191 -10.27 15.19 -1.43
N ALA A 192 -11.57 15.45 -1.28
CA ALA A 192 -12.12 15.98 -0.03
C ALA A 192 -12.51 14.82 0.89
N ALA A 193 -12.22 14.93 2.17
CA ALA A 193 -12.57 13.91 3.14
C ALA A 193 -12.98 14.51 4.50
N SER A 194 -13.85 13.77 5.19
CA SER A 194 -14.33 14.08 6.53
C SER A 194 -14.19 12.84 7.41
N LEU A 195 -13.56 13.01 8.58
CA LEU A 195 -13.34 11.96 9.57
C LEU A 195 -14.05 12.34 10.86
N SER A 196 -14.92 11.47 11.36
CA SER A 196 -15.49 11.56 12.70
C SER A 196 -14.97 10.42 13.56
N VAL A 197 -14.52 10.74 14.77
CA VAL A 197 -14.16 9.74 15.77
C VAL A 197 -14.84 10.09 17.09
N ASN A 198 -15.40 9.10 17.77
CA ASN A 198 -16.02 9.32 19.07
C ASN A 198 -15.89 8.13 20.01
N SER A 199 -15.77 8.42 21.29
CA SER A 199 -15.71 7.45 22.38
C SER A 199 -16.38 8.01 23.63
N ASN A 200 -17.06 7.15 24.38
CA ASN A 200 -17.73 7.49 25.63
C ASN A 200 -17.00 6.97 26.88
N ASP A 201 -15.94 6.18 26.68
CA ASP A 201 -15.16 5.50 27.73
C ASP A 201 -13.64 5.53 27.45
N LEU A 202 -13.21 6.22 26.39
CA LEU A 202 -11.85 6.24 25.82
C LEU A 202 -11.26 4.87 25.41
N GLN A 203 -12.03 3.78 25.52
CA GLN A 203 -11.63 2.42 25.15
C GLN A 203 -12.32 1.98 23.86
N SER A 204 -13.61 2.28 23.73
CA SER A 204 -14.47 1.96 22.61
C SER A 204 -14.61 3.17 21.70
N TRP A 205 -14.01 3.09 20.51
CA TRP A 205 -14.01 4.15 19.52
C TRP A 205 -14.88 3.76 18.34
N ARG A 206 -15.74 4.68 17.90
CA ARG A 206 -16.36 4.63 16.58
C ARG A 206 -15.61 5.57 15.66
N VAL A 207 -15.38 5.11 14.44
CA VAL A 207 -14.66 5.82 13.38
C VAL A 207 -15.55 5.83 12.15
N ASP A 208 -15.77 7.00 11.57
CA ASP A 208 -16.49 7.20 10.33
C ASP A 208 -15.64 8.09 9.42
N LEU A 209 -15.27 7.62 8.24
CA LEU A 209 -14.52 8.35 7.23
C LEU A 209 -15.34 8.38 5.94
N MET A 210 -15.52 9.56 5.37
CA MET A 210 -16.15 9.75 4.08
C MET A 210 -15.22 10.54 3.18
N SER A 211 -15.08 10.12 1.94
CA SER A 211 -14.28 10.80 0.93
C SER A 211 -15.07 11.01 -0.35
N ALA A 212 -14.97 12.22 -0.89
CA ALA A 212 -15.48 12.60 -2.19
C ALA A 212 -14.30 12.82 -3.13
N ILE A 213 -14.18 11.94 -4.12
CA ILE A 213 -13.09 11.93 -5.09
C ILE A 213 -13.53 12.69 -6.34
N SER A 214 -14.76 12.47 -6.80
CA SER A 214 -15.37 13.22 -7.92
C SER A 214 -16.87 13.41 -7.68
N GLN A 215 -17.61 13.97 -8.66
CA GLN A 215 -19.06 14.17 -8.53
C GLN A 215 -19.83 12.88 -8.23
N ASN A 216 -19.38 11.75 -8.76
CA ASN A 216 -20.04 10.45 -8.60
C ASN A 216 -19.16 9.41 -7.89
N SER A 217 -17.91 9.76 -7.57
CA SER A 217 -16.93 8.84 -7.01
C SER A 217 -16.68 9.14 -5.55
N PHE A 218 -16.92 8.16 -4.70
CA PHE A 218 -16.78 8.27 -3.26
C PHE A 218 -16.27 6.97 -2.64
N ALA A 219 -15.67 7.10 -1.47
CA ALA A 219 -15.34 5.97 -0.61
C ALA A 219 -15.66 6.31 0.84
N GLU A 220 -16.18 5.34 1.56
CA GLU A 220 -16.55 5.45 2.97
C GLU A 220 -15.96 4.28 3.76
N LEU A 221 -15.71 4.53 5.03
CA LEU A 221 -15.27 3.55 6.00
C LEU A 221 -15.96 3.85 7.31
N HIS A 222 -16.55 2.84 7.94
CA HIS A 222 -17.12 2.93 9.26
C HIS A 222 -16.67 1.74 10.10
N GLY A 223 -16.43 1.96 11.39
CA GLY A 223 -15.97 0.88 12.23
C GLY A 223 -15.98 1.18 13.72
N ASN A 224 -15.78 0.12 14.48
CA ASN A 224 -15.58 0.19 15.93
C ASN A 224 -14.22 -0.41 16.28
N ILE A 225 -13.49 0.25 17.17
CA ILE A 225 -12.17 -0.15 17.65
C ILE A 225 -12.22 -0.18 19.17
N PHE A 226 -11.90 -1.32 19.76
CA PHE A 226 -11.74 -1.49 21.20
C PHE A 226 -10.25 -1.54 21.53
N ILE A 227 -9.75 -0.48 22.14
CA ILE A 227 -8.33 -0.30 22.48
C ILE A 227 -8.05 -0.98 23.82
N THR A 228 -7.00 -1.81 23.85
CA THR A 228 -6.50 -2.42 25.10
C THR A 228 -5.12 -1.86 25.46
N GLU A 229 -4.59 -2.23 26.63
CA GLU A 229 -3.22 -1.86 27.02
C GLU A 229 -2.16 -2.38 26.04
N ASP A 230 -2.40 -3.55 25.44
CA ASP A 230 -1.62 -4.07 24.32
C ASP A 230 -2.30 -3.69 22.99
N PRO A 231 -1.69 -2.80 22.18
CA PRO A 231 -2.25 -2.43 20.88
C PRO A 231 -2.48 -3.63 19.94
N THR A 232 -1.71 -4.72 20.10
CA THR A 232 -1.83 -5.91 19.25
C THR A 232 -3.03 -6.79 19.61
N GLU A 233 -3.55 -6.67 20.84
CA GLU A 233 -4.76 -7.34 21.30
C GLU A 233 -6.03 -6.50 21.08
N SER A 234 -5.88 -5.27 20.56
CA SER A 234 -7.01 -4.40 20.27
C SER A 234 -7.90 -5.00 19.17
N VAL A 235 -9.21 -4.99 19.43
CA VAL A 235 -10.21 -5.61 18.56
C VAL A 235 -10.82 -4.54 17.67
N PHE A 236 -10.98 -4.83 16.38
CA PHE A 236 -11.63 -3.94 15.44
C PHE A 236 -12.67 -4.67 14.60
N SER A 237 -13.65 -3.91 14.13
CA SER A 237 -14.64 -4.29 13.12
C SER A 237 -14.82 -3.07 12.23
N ILE A 238 -14.33 -3.14 11.01
CA ILE A 238 -14.29 -2.04 10.06
C ILE A 238 -14.92 -2.52 8.76
N ASP A 239 -15.91 -1.79 8.28
CA ASP A 239 -16.54 -1.98 6.99
C ASP A 239 -16.23 -0.77 6.12
N GLY A 240 -16.02 -0.99 4.83
CA GLY A 240 -15.78 0.08 3.88
C GLY A 240 -16.45 -0.20 2.56
N SER A 241 -16.81 0.86 1.85
CA SER A 241 -17.40 0.77 0.52
C SER A 241 -16.84 1.85 -0.40
N TRP A 242 -16.81 1.57 -1.69
CA TRP A 242 -16.43 2.52 -2.72
C TRP A 242 -17.33 2.39 -3.93
N SER A 243 -17.50 3.50 -4.64
CA SER A 243 -18.37 3.58 -5.81
C SER A 243 -17.72 4.38 -6.93
N GLU A 244 -17.79 3.83 -8.14
CA GLU A 244 -17.34 4.47 -9.39
C GLU A 244 -15.90 5.03 -9.29
N LEU A 245 -14.99 4.29 -8.64
CA LEU A 245 -13.57 4.62 -8.65
C LEU A 245 -13.00 4.37 -10.05
N GLN A 246 -12.10 5.24 -10.46
CA GLN A 246 -11.42 5.17 -11.75
C GLN A 246 -9.92 5.05 -11.52
N TRP A 247 -9.17 4.36 -12.37
CA TRP A 247 -7.71 4.32 -12.22
C TRP A 247 -7.01 4.15 -13.59
N PRO A 248 -5.87 4.80 -13.85
CA PRO A 248 -5.20 5.80 -13.01
C PRO A 248 -6.03 7.08 -12.90
N TRP A 249 -5.76 7.82 -11.82
CA TRP A 249 -6.36 9.11 -11.49
C TRP A 249 -5.83 10.27 -12.39
N GLN A 250 -4.84 10.00 -13.25
CA GLN A 250 -4.25 11.00 -14.12
C GLN A 250 -5.12 11.28 -15.36
N THR A 251 -5.34 12.55 -15.70
CA THR A 251 -6.18 12.95 -16.85
C THR A 251 -5.61 12.59 -18.22
N ASP A 252 -4.28 12.47 -18.33
CA ASP A 252 -3.58 12.23 -19.60
C ASP A 252 -3.18 10.75 -19.80
N ALA A 253 -3.54 9.89 -18.86
CA ALA A 253 -3.26 8.46 -18.93
C ALA A 253 -4.46 7.70 -19.50
N GLU A 254 -4.19 6.63 -20.24
CA GLU A 254 -5.24 5.71 -20.69
C GLU A 254 -5.89 5.05 -19.47
N LEU A 255 -7.21 5.07 -19.42
CA LEU A 255 -7.98 4.57 -18.29
C LEU A 255 -7.90 3.03 -18.25
N LEU A 256 -7.23 2.51 -17.22
CA LEU A 256 -7.02 1.06 -17.05
C LEU A 256 -8.21 0.41 -16.33
N VAL A 257 -8.83 1.14 -15.42
CA VAL A 257 -10.05 0.76 -14.69
C VAL A 257 -11.09 1.86 -14.85
N GLY A 258 -12.15 1.55 -15.59
CA GLY A 258 -13.19 2.50 -15.98
C GLY A 258 -14.15 2.88 -14.87
N GLN A 259 -14.58 1.87 -14.10
CA GLN A 259 -15.50 1.97 -12.99
C GLN A 259 -15.22 0.81 -12.04
N ALA A 260 -14.84 1.10 -10.81
CA ALA A 260 -14.67 0.11 -9.75
C ALA A 260 -15.58 0.47 -8.57
N SER A 261 -16.35 -0.51 -8.12
CA SER A 261 -17.23 -0.41 -6.97
C SER A 261 -17.14 -1.68 -6.14
N GLY A 262 -17.39 -1.57 -4.85
CA GLY A 262 -17.33 -2.73 -3.98
C GLY A 262 -17.40 -2.38 -2.51
N ASP A 263 -17.27 -3.41 -1.71
CA ASP A 263 -17.27 -3.36 -0.27
C ASP A 263 -16.21 -4.32 0.30
N PHE A 264 -15.74 -3.99 1.50
CA PHE A 264 -14.95 -4.90 2.30
C PHE A 264 -15.40 -4.84 3.76
N SER A 265 -15.18 -5.94 4.46
CA SER A 265 -15.34 -6.03 5.91
C SER A 265 -14.08 -6.67 6.49
N VAL A 266 -13.50 -6.04 7.50
CA VAL A 266 -12.35 -6.54 8.23
C VAL A 266 -12.63 -6.55 9.73
N ASP A 267 -12.46 -7.71 10.36
CA ASP A 267 -12.73 -7.90 11.77
C ASP A 267 -11.70 -8.79 12.47
N GLY A 268 -11.47 -8.55 13.76
CA GLY A 268 -10.55 -9.34 14.58
C GLY A 268 -9.50 -8.48 15.29
N THR A 269 -8.26 -8.95 15.32
CA THR A 269 -7.10 -8.29 15.95
C THR A 269 -5.93 -8.23 14.95
N LEU A 270 -4.88 -7.48 15.27
CA LEU A 270 -3.67 -7.46 14.42
C LEU A 270 -2.97 -8.84 14.34
N GLN A 271 -3.19 -9.71 15.32
CA GLN A 271 -2.64 -11.06 15.36
C GLN A 271 -3.56 -12.11 14.71
N ASP A 272 -4.82 -11.75 14.42
CA ASP A 272 -5.82 -12.66 13.88
C ASP A 272 -7.00 -11.84 13.34
N TYR A 273 -6.95 -11.50 12.05
CA TYR A 273 -8.01 -10.78 11.36
C TYR A 273 -8.59 -11.61 10.23
N ARG A 274 -9.83 -11.28 9.89
CA ARG A 274 -10.58 -11.81 8.77
C ARG A 274 -10.94 -10.67 7.84
N LEU A 275 -10.74 -10.84 6.54
CA LEU A 275 -11.11 -9.88 5.51
C LEU A 275 -12.05 -10.57 4.52
N ILE A 276 -13.18 -9.94 4.27
CA ILE A 276 -14.11 -10.25 3.18
C ILE A 276 -14.07 -9.07 2.21
N LEU A 277 -13.95 -9.35 0.93
CA LEU A 277 -13.92 -8.36 -0.15
C LEU A 277 -14.90 -8.77 -1.24
N SER A 278 -15.73 -7.83 -1.69
CA SER A 278 -16.56 -7.97 -2.88
C SER A 278 -16.35 -6.75 -3.76
N SER A 279 -15.89 -6.95 -4.99
CA SER A 279 -15.61 -5.86 -5.93
C SER A 279 -16.10 -6.20 -7.32
N SER A 280 -16.59 -5.18 -8.02
CA SER A 280 -16.79 -5.19 -9.46
C SER A 280 -15.94 -4.09 -10.09
N LEU A 281 -15.21 -4.40 -11.15
CA LEU A 281 -14.45 -3.40 -11.90
C LEU A 281 -14.58 -3.58 -13.41
N GLN A 282 -14.55 -2.48 -14.14
CA GLN A 282 -14.47 -2.49 -15.60
C GLN A 282 -13.03 -2.28 -16.05
N ALA A 283 -12.41 -3.27 -16.68
CA ALA A 283 -11.05 -3.18 -17.21
C ALA A 283 -10.91 -4.02 -18.48
N ILE A 284 -10.11 -3.55 -19.44
CA ILE A 284 -9.88 -4.24 -20.72
C ILE A 284 -11.22 -4.53 -21.44
N GLU A 285 -12.12 -3.55 -21.46
CA GLU A 285 -13.48 -3.68 -22.02
C GLU A 285 -14.35 -4.81 -21.43
N GLN A 286 -13.98 -5.31 -20.24
CA GLN A 286 -14.67 -6.39 -19.54
C GLN A 286 -15.09 -5.99 -18.15
N GLU A 287 -16.21 -6.56 -17.69
CA GLU A 287 -16.60 -6.52 -16.29
C GLU A 287 -15.97 -7.69 -15.54
N TRP A 288 -15.31 -7.36 -14.43
CA TRP A 288 -14.64 -8.30 -13.53
C TRP A 288 -15.31 -8.25 -12.18
N ASN A 289 -15.77 -9.40 -11.70
CA ASN A 289 -16.28 -9.57 -10.35
C ASN A 289 -15.22 -10.32 -9.55
N ILE A 290 -14.83 -9.76 -8.42
CA ILE A 290 -13.79 -10.27 -7.55
C ILE A 290 -14.41 -10.45 -6.17
N THR A 291 -14.41 -11.68 -5.67
CA THR A 291 -14.76 -11.96 -4.27
C THR A 291 -13.58 -12.61 -3.59
N SER A 292 -13.27 -12.18 -2.38
CA SER A 292 -12.16 -12.73 -1.61
C SER A 292 -12.54 -12.92 -0.16
N TYR A 293 -12.08 -14.02 0.41
CA TYR A 293 -12.14 -14.34 1.80
C TYR A 293 -10.75 -14.77 2.26
N LEU A 294 -10.18 -14.02 3.19
CA LEU A 294 -8.86 -14.33 3.74
C LEU A 294 -8.83 -14.13 5.26
N ARG A 295 -7.89 -14.82 5.89
CA ARG A 295 -7.56 -14.67 7.30
C ARG A 295 -6.07 -14.44 7.43
N GLY A 296 -5.64 -13.55 8.30
CA GLY A 296 -4.23 -13.23 8.43
C GLY A 296 -3.85 -12.65 9.77
N ASP A 297 -2.56 -12.35 9.87
CA ASP A 297 -1.91 -11.67 10.97
C ASP A 297 -0.88 -10.68 10.40
N MET A 298 -0.02 -10.09 11.23
CA MET A 298 1.01 -9.15 10.77
C MET A 298 2.11 -9.77 9.90
N GLN A 299 2.15 -11.08 9.71
CA GLN A 299 3.24 -11.83 9.07
C GLN A 299 2.80 -12.67 7.87
N LYS A 300 1.54 -13.11 7.84
CA LYS A 300 0.98 -13.99 6.81
C LYS A 300 -0.53 -13.79 6.62
N ALA A 301 -1.03 -14.26 5.49
CA ALA A 301 -2.44 -14.45 5.21
C ALA A 301 -2.67 -15.79 4.52
N SER A 302 -3.75 -16.46 4.92
CA SER A 302 -4.33 -17.61 4.24
C SER A 302 -5.51 -17.11 3.40
N ILE A 303 -5.41 -17.29 2.09
CA ILE A 303 -6.48 -17.06 1.12
C ILE A 303 -7.38 -18.29 1.14
N ASN A 304 -8.53 -18.18 1.81
CA ASN A 304 -9.50 -19.26 1.85
C ASN A 304 -10.23 -19.39 0.51
N SER A 305 -10.52 -18.28 -0.14
CA SER A 305 -11.04 -18.23 -1.49
C SER A 305 -10.78 -16.86 -2.11
N LEU A 306 -10.26 -16.84 -3.33
CA LEU A 306 -10.27 -15.68 -4.23
C LEU A 306 -10.92 -16.14 -5.53
N GLU A 307 -12.09 -15.60 -5.84
CA GLU A 307 -12.83 -15.89 -7.07
C GLU A 307 -12.84 -14.64 -7.94
N ILE A 308 -12.42 -14.80 -9.19
CA ILE A 308 -12.37 -13.75 -10.21
C ILE A 308 -13.20 -14.23 -11.39
N LYS A 309 -14.25 -13.49 -11.76
CA LYS A 309 -15.18 -13.82 -12.84
C LYS A 309 -15.28 -12.68 -13.83
N SER A 310 -15.20 -13.00 -15.12
CA SER A 310 -15.54 -12.10 -16.21
C SER A 310 -16.17 -12.87 -17.36
N ALA A 311 -16.50 -12.18 -18.46
CA ALA A 311 -16.90 -12.87 -19.69
C ALA A 311 -15.76 -13.70 -20.30
N LEU A 312 -14.50 -13.44 -19.91
CA LEU A 312 -13.33 -14.19 -20.37
C LEU A 312 -13.10 -15.47 -19.56
N GLY A 313 -13.83 -15.72 -18.48
CA GLY A 313 -13.72 -16.94 -17.69
C GLY A 313 -13.86 -16.74 -16.19
N GLN A 314 -13.73 -17.83 -15.45
CA GLN A 314 -13.68 -17.85 -13.99
C GLN A 314 -12.33 -18.39 -13.52
N LEU A 315 -11.75 -17.76 -12.52
CA LEU A 315 -10.51 -18.16 -11.84
C LEU A 315 -10.79 -18.24 -10.34
N ASP A 316 -10.52 -19.40 -9.75
CA ASP A 316 -10.60 -19.64 -8.32
C ASP A 316 -9.18 -19.89 -7.78
N VAL A 317 -8.79 -19.21 -6.70
CA VAL A 317 -7.45 -19.30 -6.10
C VAL A 317 -7.56 -19.48 -4.59
N SER A 318 -6.69 -20.31 -4.03
CA SER A 318 -6.55 -20.52 -2.59
C SER A 318 -5.08 -20.75 -2.22
N GLY A 319 -4.73 -20.56 -0.95
CA GLY A 319 -3.39 -20.86 -0.47
C GLY A 319 -2.89 -19.90 0.60
N ASP A 320 -1.58 -19.85 0.79
CA ASP A 320 -0.94 -19.10 1.85
C ASP A 320 0.11 -18.14 1.29
N VAL A 321 0.19 -16.95 1.86
CA VAL A 321 1.20 -15.93 1.57
C VAL A 321 1.77 -15.44 2.90
N SER A 322 3.09 -15.50 3.06
CA SER A 322 3.81 -14.94 4.20
C SER A 322 4.75 -13.86 3.71
N TRP A 323 4.79 -12.70 4.37
CA TRP A 323 5.72 -11.60 4.04
C TRP A 323 6.78 -11.37 5.12
N GLN A 324 6.59 -11.88 6.35
CA GLN A 324 7.60 -11.86 7.40
C GLN A 324 7.88 -13.28 7.93
N PRO A 325 9.17 -13.65 8.16
CA PRO A 325 10.38 -12.84 8.00
C PRO A 325 10.84 -12.65 6.54
N LYS A 326 10.20 -13.34 5.58
CA LYS A 326 10.51 -13.28 4.16
C LYS A 326 9.26 -13.60 3.34
N LEU A 327 9.24 -13.17 2.08
CA LEU A 327 8.15 -13.48 1.15
C LEU A 327 8.18 -14.96 0.75
N THR A 328 7.18 -15.73 1.15
CA THR A 328 6.91 -17.09 0.67
C THR A 328 5.44 -17.25 0.31
N TYR A 329 5.16 -18.08 -0.69
CA TYR A 329 3.79 -18.32 -1.13
C TYR A 329 3.60 -19.78 -1.55
N GLN A 330 2.38 -20.26 -1.39
CA GLN A 330 1.90 -21.51 -1.92
C GLN A 330 0.45 -21.28 -2.35
N LEU A 331 0.20 -21.32 -3.65
CA LEU A 331 -1.08 -20.99 -4.27
C LEU A 331 -1.50 -22.15 -5.16
N ASP A 332 -2.72 -22.62 -4.96
CA ASP A 332 -3.40 -23.53 -5.87
C ASP A 332 -4.53 -22.75 -6.53
N GLY A 333 -4.70 -22.91 -7.83
CA GLY A 333 -5.82 -22.28 -8.52
C GLY A 333 -6.34 -23.10 -9.68
N GLU A 334 -7.59 -22.84 -10.03
CA GLU A 334 -8.30 -23.48 -11.13
C GLU A 334 -9.03 -22.42 -11.95
N TRP A 335 -9.15 -22.66 -13.25
CA TRP A 335 -9.99 -21.83 -14.11
C TRP A 335 -11.01 -22.65 -14.88
N LYS A 336 -12.09 -21.99 -15.27
CA LYS A 336 -13.19 -22.55 -16.06
C LYS A 336 -13.59 -21.61 -17.18
N ASN A 337 -13.84 -22.16 -18.36
CA ASN A 337 -14.31 -21.45 -19.55
C ASN A 337 -13.47 -20.21 -19.89
N LEU A 338 -12.15 -20.35 -19.86
CA LEU A 338 -11.23 -19.29 -20.24
C LEU A 338 -11.35 -19.03 -21.75
N GLN A 339 -11.53 -17.77 -22.13
CA GLN A 339 -11.64 -17.30 -23.51
C GLN A 339 -10.82 -16.02 -23.66
N LEU A 340 -9.59 -16.16 -24.15
CA LEU A 340 -8.68 -15.06 -24.39
C LEU A 340 -8.71 -14.68 -25.89
N PRO A 341 -9.11 -13.44 -26.22
CA PRO A 341 -9.11 -12.98 -27.60
C PRO A 341 -7.69 -12.76 -28.12
N ALA A 342 -7.54 -12.81 -29.45
CA ALA A 342 -6.27 -12.56 -30.12
C ALA A 342 -5.68 -11.17 -29.85
N SER A 343 -6.50 -10.19 -29.45
CA SER A 343 -6.03 -8.87 -29.03
C SER A 343 -5.11 -8.93 -27.79
N LEU A 344 -5.23 -9.97 -26.95
CA LEU A 344 -4.40 -10.14 -25.76
C LEU A 344 -3.21 -11.08 -26.00
N THR A 345 -3.41 -12.14 -26.77
CA THR A 345 -2.45 -13.25 -26.92
C THR A 345 -1.85 -13.38 -28.31
N GLY A 346 -2.22 -12.52 -29.27
CA GLY A 346 -1.85 -12.60 -30.68
C GLY A 346 -2.63 -13.64 -31.49
N VAL A 347 -3.12 -14.70 -30.83
CA VAL A 347 -4.02 -15.73 -31.37
C VAL A 347 -5.12 -16.02 -30.36
N PRO A 348 -6.34 -16.42 -30.77
CA PRO A 348 -7.37 -16.77 -29.81
C PRO A 348 -6.95 -18.02 -29.02
N VAL A 349 -7.13 -17.98 -27.69
CA VAL A 349 -6.83 -19.09 -26.78
C VAL A 349 -8.05 -19.36 -25.93
N GLU A 350 -8.55 -20.58 -25.97
CA GLU A 350 -9.66 -21.03 -25.12
C GLU A 350 -9.21 -22.17 -24.23
N SER A 351 -9.87 -22.36 -23.10
CA SER A 351 -9.70 -23.54 -22.24
C SER A 351 -10.99 -23.79 -21.46
N TYR A 352 -11.50 -25.02 -21.50
CA TYR A 352 -12.68 -25.37 -20.71
C TYR A 352 -12.31 -25.45 -19.23
N THR A 353 -11.17 -26.08 -18.93
CA THR A 353 -10.67 -26.24 -17.56
C THR A 353 -9.15 -26.20 -17.53
N GLY A 354 -8.63 -25.68 -16.43
CA GLY A 354 -7.23 -25.91 -16.09
C GLY A 354 -6.97 -25.62 -14.64
N GLN A 355 -5.80 -26.06 -14.20
CA GLN A 355 -5.33 -25.92 -12.85
C GLN A 355 -3.87 -25.51 -12.85
N PHE A 356 -3.48 -24.77 -11.83
CA PHE A 356 -2.08 -24.48 -11.56
C PHE A 356 -1.75 -24.65 -10.08
N LYS A 357 -0.47 -24.90 -9.83
CA LYS A 357 0.14 -24.78 -8.51
C LYS A 357 1.36 -23.89 -8.62
N LEU A 358 1.46 -22.92 -7.73
CA LEU A 358 2.53 -21.95 -7.68
C LEU A 358 3.06 -21.87 -6.25
N ASP A 359 4.29 -22.27 -6.01
CA ASP A 359 4.95 -22.13 -4.71
C ASP A 359 6.32 -21.48 -4.87
N GLY A 360 6.79 -20.78 -3.85
CA GLY A 360 8.05 -20.07 -3.98
C GLY A 360 8.48 -19.24 -2.80
N GLU A 361 9.67 -18.67 -2.96
CA GLU A 361 10.29 -17.73 -2.03
C GLU A 361 10.82 -16.52 -2.82
N LYS A 362 10.31 -15.33 -2.48
CA LYS A 362 10.63 -14.07 -3.17
C LYS A 362 10.39 -14.19 -4.68
N GLN A 363 11.45 -14.08 -5.49
CA GLN A 363 11.37 -14.19 -6.95
C GLN A 363 11.52 -15.63 -7.47
N LEU A 364 11.85 -16.60 -6.62
CA LEU A 364 12.01 -17.99 -7.00
C LEU A 364 10.67 -18.70 -6.88
N PHE A 365 10.34 -19.54 -7.87
CA PHE A 365 9.05 -20.23 -7.93
C PHE A 365 9.15 -21.61 -8.55
N ASN A 366 8.21 -22.47 -8.19
CA ASN A 366 7.79 -23.66 -8.91
C ASN A 366 6.38 -23.42 -9.44
N LEU A 367 6.14 -23.76 -10.69
CA LEU A 367 4.84 -23.65 -11.33
C LEU A 367 4.52 -24.98 -12.02
N THR A 368 3.36 -25.54 -11.73
CA THR A 368 2.77 -26.60 -12.54
C THR A 368 1.47 -26.10 -13.15
N VAL A 369 1.23 -26.41 -14.42
CA VAL A 369 0.01 -26.06 -15.15
C VAL A 369 -0.47 -27.29 -15.91
N ASP A 370 -1.73 -27.66 -15.71
CA ASP A 370 -2.41 -28.70 -16.48
C ASP A 370 -3.71 -28.14 -17.03
N SER A 371 -3.92 -28.23 -18.34
CA SER A 371 -5.10 -27.65 -18.97
C SER A 371 -5.40 -28.25 -20.33
N ASP A 372 -6.69 -28.29 -20.67
CA ASP A 372 -7.11 -28.36 -22.06
C ASP A 372 -7.07 -26.94 -22.65
N PHE A 373 -6.40 -26.75 -23.77
CA PHE A 373 -6.38 -25.49 -24.50
C PHE A 373 -6.86 -25.71 -25.92
N ILE A 374 -7.46 -24.67 -26.50
CA ILE A 374 -7.71 -24.57 -27.93
C ILE A 374 -6.97 -23.31 -28.38
N VAL A 375 -5.85 -23.48 -29.07
CA VAL A 375 -5.02 -22.36 -29.54
C VAL A 375 -5.21 -22.23 -31.03
N ASN A 376 -5.79 -21.12 -31.48
CA ASN A 376 -6.08 -20.90 -32.90
C ASN A 376 -6.83 -22.09 -33.55
N GLU A 377 -7.95 -22.49 -32.94
CA GLU A 377 -8.80 -23.63 -33.34
C GLU A 377 -8.18 -25.03 -33.16
N ILE A 378 -6.97 -25.13 -32.61
CA ILE A 378 -6.26 -26.40 -32.43
C ILE A 378 -6.40 -26.87 -30.97
N PRO A 379 -7.15 -27.96 -30.71
CA PRO A 379 -7.26 -28.52 -29.37
C PRO A 379 -5.95 -29.20 -28.98
N LEU A 380 -5.46 -28.87 -27.80
CA LEU A 380 -4.27 -29.46 -27.21
C LEU A 380 -4.43 -29.65 -25.70
N ILE A 381 -3.79 -30.67 -25.15
CA ILE A 381 -3.68 -30.85 -23.69
C ILE A 381 -2.27 -30.46 -23.30
N LEU A 382 -2.11 -29.45 -22.45
CA LEU A 382 -0.82 -28.97 -21.97
C LEU A 382 -0.55 -29.51 -20.56
N ASN A 383 0.66 -30.02 -20.35
CA ASN A 383 1.24 -30.30 -19.03
C ASN A 383 2.55 -29.50 -18.98
N LEU A 384 2.61 -28.49 -18.13
CA LEU A 384 3.75 -27.60 -17.99
C LEU A 384 4.28 -27.63 -16.57
N VAL A 385 5.60 -27.78 -16.45
CA VAL A 385 6.35 -27.65 -15.20
C VAL A 385 7.43 -26.60 -15.44
N ALA A 386 7.46 -25.60 -14.59
CA ALA A 386 8.48 -24.56 -14.62
C ALA A 386 9.08 -24.37 -13.22
N ASN A 387 10.39 -24.17 -13.14
CA ASN A 387 11.10 -23.86 -11.91
C ASN A 387 12.03 -22.68 -12.16
N SER A 388 12.09 -21.74 -11.21
CA SER A 388 13.04 -20.64 -11.24
C SER A 388 14.22 -20.94 -10.31
N PRO A 389 15.36 -21.42 -10.84
CA PRO A 389 16.54 -21.70 -10.03
C PRO A 389 17.27 -20.43 -9.57
N GLU A 390 17.09 -19.33 -10.30
CA GLU A 390 17.59 -17.99 -9.99
C GLU A 390 16.55 -16.97 -10.45
N ALA A 391 16.45 -15.83 -9.77
CA ALA A 391 15.61 -14.71 -10.19
C ALA A 391 15.88 -14.33 -11.65
N GLY A 392 14.81 -14.32 -12.47
CA GLY A 392 14.90 -14.02 -13.90
C GLY A 392 15.34 -15.18 -14.78
N ILE A 393 15.55 -16.38 -14.22
CA ILE A 393 15.82 -17.62 -14.98
C ILE A 393 14.74 -18.64 -14.65
N THR A 394 14.25 -19.34 -15.67
CA THR A 394 13.21 -20.36 -15.54
C THR A 394 13.55 -21.57 -16.39
N ASP A 395 13.72 -22.73 -15.77
CA ASP A 395 13.76 -24.02 -16.44
C ASP A 395 12.33 -24.49 -16.70
N VAL A 396 12.00 -24.80 -17.95
CA VAL A 396 10.66 -25.15 -18.40
C VAL A 396 10.67 -26.53 -19.04
N ARG A 397 9.68 -27.34 -18.68
CA ARG A 397 9.31 -28.56 -19.38
C ARG A 397 7.82 -28.49 -19.70
N ALA A 398 7.50 -28.53 -20.99
CA ALA A 398 6.13 -28.57 -21.47
C ALA A 398 5.94 -29.83 -22.33
N ASP A 399 4.91 -30.61 -22.04
CA ASP A 399 4.45 -31.69 -22.89
C ASP A 399 3.04 -31.36 -23.35
N THR A 400 2.79 -31.49 -24.65
CA THR A 400 1.49 -31.23 -25.26
C THR A 400 1.02 -32.42 -26.09
N LYS A 401 -0.27 -32.73 -26.01
CA LYS A 401 -0.94 -33.68 -26.90
C LYS A 401 -1.78 -32.90 -27.89
N ILE A 402 -1.56 -33.10 -29.19
CA ILE A 402 -2.28 -32.43 -30.28
C ILE A 402 -2.87 -33.51 -31.17
N ALA A 403 -4.21 -33.60 -31.20
CA ALA A 403 -4.93 -34.74 -31.79
C ALA A 403 -4.38 -36.09 -31.27
N ASP A 404 -3.92 -36.97 -32.16
CA ASP A 404 -3.31 -38.26 -31.80
C ASP A 404 -1.79 -38.18 -31.59
N GLY A 405 -1.17 -37.06 -31.94
CA GLY A 405 0.26 -36.81 -31.78
C GLY A 405 0.59 -36.06 -30.48
N GLY A 406 1.86 -35.68 -30.34
CA GLY A 406 2.30 -34.82 -29.27
C GLY A 406 3.58 -34.06 -29.58
N ALA A 407 3.78 -32.96 -28.86
CA ALA A 407 5.03 -32.22 -28.88
C ALA A 407 5.54 -32.06 -27.44
N GLY A 408 6.84 -31.84 -27.29
CA GLY A 408 7.44 -31.57 -26.01
C GLY A 408 8.55 -30.55 -26.14
N PHE A 409 8.64 -29.64 -25.20
CA PHE A 409 9.70 -28.65 -25.08
C PHE A 409 10.38 -28.80 -23.72
N SER A 410 11.70 -28.76 -23.71
CA SER A 410 12.49 -28.69 -22.46
C SER A 410 13.65 -27.74 -22.64
N GLY A 411 13.75 -26.71 -21.80
CA GLY A 411 14.76 -25.69 -21.95
C GLY A 411 14.80 -24.69 -20.81
N ARG A 412 15.62 -23.67 -20.99
CA ARG A 412 15.82 -22.56 -20.07
C ARG A 412 15.40 -21.26 -20.74
N ILE A 413 14.62 -20.48 -20.01
CA ILE A 413 14.21 -19.12 -20.35
C ILE A 413 14.93 -18.17 -19.40
N ASN A 414 15.65 -17.20 -19.94
CA ASN A 414 16.21 -16.07 -19.20
C ASN A 414 15.41 -14.82 -19.57
N TRP A 415 14.84 -14.16 -18.57
CA TRP A 415 14.02 -12.96 -18.69
C TRP A 415 14.49 -11.86 -17.71
N LYS A 416 15.69 -11.99 -17.14
CA LYS A 416 16.26 -11.04 -16.17
C LYS A 416 16.53 -9.65 -16.76
N GLU A 417 16.94 -9.60 -18.01
CA GLU A 417 17.20 -8.35 -18.75
C GLU A 417 16.54 -8.37 -20.13
N LYS A 418 16.98 -9.29 -20.99
CA LYS A 418 16.41 -9.54 -22.32
C LYS A 418 15.95 -10.99 -22.41
N LEU A 419 14.90 -11.24 -23.18
CA LEU A 419 14.37 -12.58 -23.36
C LEU A 419 15.38 -13.45 -24.14
N ALA A 420 15.84 -14.53 -23.52
CA ALA A 420 16.60 -15.57 -24.19
C ALA A 420 16.00 -16.94 -23.88
N VAL A 421 15.89 -17.79 -24.89
CA VAL A 421 15.38 -19.16 -24.77
C VAL A 421 16.43 -20.10 -25.34
N ASP A 422 16.72 -21.18 -24.65
CA ASP A 422 17.53 -22.29 -25.14
C ASP A 422 16.82 -23.59 -24.75
N GLY A 423 16.43 -24.40 -25.72
CA GLY A 423 15.72 -25.63 -25.40
C GLY A 423 15.57 -26.60 -26.57
N LYS A 424 15.22 -27.83 -26.22
CA LYS A 424 14.96 -28.91 -27.16
C LYS A 424 13.47 -29.03 -27.41
N LEU A 425 13.08 -28.98 -28.68
CA LEU A 425 11.76 -29.33 -29.17
C LEU A 425 11.75 -30.80 -29.64
N THR A 426 10.69 -31.53 -29.33
CA THR A 426 10.44 -32.90 -29.80
C THR A 426 9.03 -32.99 -30.35
N LEU A 427 8.87 -33.69 -31.48
CA LEU A 427 7.59 -33.95 -32.13
C LEU A 427 7.39 -35.46 -32.21
N ARG A 428 6.18 -35.92 -31.92
CA ARG A 428 5.78 -37.34 -31.88
C ARG A 428 4.50 -37.51 -32.67
N GLN A 429 4.63 -38.01 -33.90
CA GLN A 429 3.50 -38.33 -34.79
C GLN A 429 2.48 -37.16 -34.93
N ILE A 430 2.98 -35.93 -35.05
CA ILE A 430 2.15 -34.75 -35.27
C ILE A 430 1.63 -34.78 -36.71
N ASP A 431 0.32 -34.67 -36.89
CA ASP A 431 -0.28 -34.45 -38.20
C ASP A 431 -0.33 -32.94 -38.51
N PRO A 432 0.45 -32.44 -39.48
CA PRO A 432 0.45 -31.03 -39.83
C PRO A 432 -0.87 -30.56 -40.45
N ALA A 433 -1.75 -31.47 -40.90
CA ALA A 433 -3.09 -31.09 -41.34
C ALA A 433 -3.92 -30.42 -40.25
N ALA A 434 -3.57 -30.61 -38.97
CA ALA A 434 -4.17 -29.87 -37.86
C ALA A 434 -3.86 -28.36 -37.91
N LEU A 435 -2.73 -27.96 -38.52
CA LEU A 435 -2.31 -26.56 -38.68
C LEU A 435 -2.59 -26.05 -40.10
N VAL A 436 -2.25 -26.86 -41.10
CA VAL A 436 -2.37 -26.54 -42.52
C VAL A 436 -2.96 -27.74 -43.23
N ALA A 437 -4.27 -27.73 -43.47
CA ALA A 437 -5.05 -28.86 -44.00
C ALA A 437 -4.47 -29.49 -45.29
N GLU A 438 -3.72 -28.73 -46.09
CA GLU A 438 -3.08 -29.21 -47.31
C GLU A 438 -1.88 -30.15 -47.06
N TRP A 439 -1.41 -30.32 -45.83
CA TRP A 439 -0.22 -31.09 -45.48
C TRP A 439 -0.53 -32.25 -44.51
N PRO A 440 -1.41 -33.19 -44.89
CA PRO A 440 -1.68 -34.36 -44.06
C PRO A 440 -0.45 -35.25 -43.93
N GLY A 441 -0.25 -35.79 -42.75
CA GLY A 441 0.90 -36.65 -42.49
C GLY A 441 1.04 -37.08 -41.03
N LEU A 442 2.19 -37.69 -40.73
CA LEU A 442 2.62 -37.98 -39.37
C LEU A 442 4.11 -37.64 -39.30
N ILE A 443 4.43 -36.53 -38.65
CA ILE A 443 5.80 -36.02 -38.49
C ILE A 443 6.27 -36.32 -37.07
N SER A 444 7.45 -36.91 -36.97
CA SER A 444 8.21 -37.00 -35.73
C SER A 444 9.56 -36.34 -35.92
N GLY A 445 10.20 -35.97 -34.82
CA GLY A 445 11.51 -35.36 -34.91
C GLY A 445 11.92 -34.61 -33.67
N GLN A 446 13.02 -33.90 -33.79
CA GLN A 446 13.55 -33.03 -32.75
C GLN A 446 14.29 -31.85 -33.36
N ALA A 447 14.45 -30.79 -32.58
CA ALA A 447 15.30 -29.66 -32.91
C ALA A 447 15.80 -28.99 -31.64
N GLN A 448 17.00 -28.40 -31.70
CA GLN A 448 17.47 -27.45 -30.70
C GLN A 448 17.02 -26.05 -31.12
N VAL A 449 16.34 -25.34 -30.24
CA VAL A 449 15.79 -24.01 -30.47
C VAL A 449 16.48 -23.01 -29.56
N THR A 450 17.01 -21.95 -30.15
CA THR A 450 17.52 -20.80 -29.41
C THR A 450 16.81 -19.53 -29.86
N PHE A 451 16.48 -18.66 -28.93
CA PHE A 451 15.98 -17.32 -29.21
C PHE A 451 16.73 -16.32 -28.34
N GLN A 452 17.05 -15.15 -28.87
CA GLN A 452 17.63 -14.06 -28.10
C GLN A 452 17.12 -12.71 -28.62
N ASP A 453 16.44 -11.98 -27.75
CA ASP A 453 16.18 -10.57 -27.93
C ASP A 453 17.49 -9.79 -27.70
N LYS A 454 17.92 -9.03 -28.71
CA LYS A 454 19.12 -8.19 -28.67
C LYS A 454 18.79 -6.73 -28.38
N GLY A 455 17.52 -6.35 -28.24
CA GLY A 455 17.05 -4.97 -28.10
C GLY A 455 16.99 -4.23 -29.44
N GLU A 456 16.49 -2.98 -29.43
CA GLU A 456 16.41 -2.11 -30.63
C GLU A 456 15.66 -2.75 -31.82
N ASN A 457 14.64 -3.58 -31.54
CA ASN A 457 13.90 -4.38 -32.52
C ASN A 457 14.76 -5.42 -33.28
N GLU A 458 15.88 -5.86 -32.70
CA GLU A 458 16.69 -6.97 -33.21
C GLU A 458 16.45 -8.24 -32.38
N PHE A 459 16.04 -9.32 -33.04
CA PHE A 459 15.98 -10.66 -32.43
C PHE A 459 16.69 -11.69 -33.30
N HIS A 460 17.39 -12.61 -32.64
CA HIS A 460 18.06 -13.74 -33.27
C HIS A 460 17.36 -15.02 -32.83
N ALA A 461 16.91 -15.83 -33.78
CA ALA A 461 16.41 -17.17 -33.53
C ALA A 461 17.25 -18.18 -34.32
N SER A 462 17.50 -19.36 -33.75
CA SER A 462 18.11 -20.46 -34.48
C SER A 462 17.42 -21.77 -34.15
N VAL A 463 17.30 -22.62 -35.16
CA VAL A 463 16.85 -24.01 -35.05
C VAL A 463 18.00 -24.86 -35.56
N GLN A 464 18.70 -25.52 -34.65
CA GLN A 464 19.86 -26.36 -34.95
C GLN A 464 19.49 -27.82 -34.77
N GLU A 465 20.21 -28.70 -35.46
CA GLU A 465 19.99 -30.16 -35.38
C GLU A 465 18.52 -30.51 -35.66
N LEU A 466 17.89 -29.81 -36.63
CA LEU A 466 16.53 -30.11 -37.04
C LEU A 466 16.57 -31.46 -37.74
N HIS A 467 15.93 -32.45 -37.14
CA HIS A 467 15.78 -33.78 -37.69
C HIS A 467 14.29 -34.12 -37.68
N LEU A 468 13.64 -34.08 -38.85
CA LEU A 468 12.25 -34.49 -39.00
C LEU A 468 12.16 -35.71 -39.91
N ASN A 469 11.23 -36.60 -39.60
CA ASN A 469 10.96 -37.77 -40.41
C ASN A 469 9.49 -38.18 -40.30
N GLY A 470 9.02 -38.93 -41.28
CA GLY A 470 7.68 -39.52 -41.24
C GLY A 470 7.04 -39.61 -42.62
N VAL A 471 5.73 -39.41 -42.65
CA VAL A 471 4.94 -39.43 -43.88
C VAL A 471 4.29 -38.06 -44.07
N LEU A 472 4.41 -37.49 -45.25
CA LEU A 472 3.74 -36.25 -45.67
C LEU A 472 3.10 -36.49 -47.02
N ARG A 473 1.80 -36.20 -47.15
CA ARG A 473 1.04 -36.40 -48.41
C ARG A 473 1.28 -37.78 -49.03
N ASP A 474 1.15 -38.83 -48.20
CA ASP A 474 1.38 -40.23 -48.54
C ASP A 474 2.80 -40.59 -49.03
N ARG A 475 3.80 -39.74 -48.75
CA ARG A 475 5.20 -39.98 -49.10
C ARG A 475 6.07 -39.95 -47.86
N ASN A 476 6.94 -40.94 -47.73
CA ASN A 476 8.00 -40.90 -46.72
C ASN A 476 8.90 -39.69 -46.97
N PHE A 477 9.26 -38.98 -45.92
CA PHE A 477 10.24 -37.91 -46.00
C PHE A 477 11.21 -37.94 -44.81
N SER A 478 12.40 -37.40 -45.03
CA SER A 478 13.31 -36.97 -43.98
C SER A 478 13.83 -35.58 -44.30
N LEU A 479 13.97 -34.75 -43.26
CA LEU A 479 14.47 -33.39 -43.36
C LEU A 479 15.53 -33.19 -42.28
N ASP A 480 16.73 -32.82 -42.74
CA ASP A 480 17.85 -32.41 -41.91
C ASP A 480 18.22 -30.97 -42.29
N SER A 481 18.28 -30.04 -41.33
CA SER A 481 18.63 -28.64 -41.62
C SER A 481 19.06 -27.89 -40.37
N ASN A 482 19.70 -26.74 -40.57
CA ASN A 482 19.81 -25.69 -39.57
C ASN A 482 19.16 -24.42 -40.12
N LEU A 483 18.43 -23.71 -39.28
CA LEU A 483 17.76 -22.46 -39.62
C LEU A 483 18.31 -21.37 -38.72
N GLN A 484 18.58 -20.19 -39.27
CA GLN A 484 18.87 -18.99 -38.51
C GLN A 484 17.93 -17.90 -38.99
N ALA A 485 17.42 -17.10 -38.06
CA ALA A 485 16.61 -15.94 -38.37
C ALA A 485 17.13 -14.72 -37.62
N VAL A 486 17.36 -13.64 -38.35
CA VAL A 486 17.60 -12.31 -37.78
C VAL A 486 16.41 -11.45 -38.17
N ASN A 487 15.60 -11.05 -37.20
CA ASN A 487 14.32 -10.42 -37.45
C ASN A 487 13.44 -11.26 -38.40
N THR A 488 13.12 -10.73 -39.57
CA THR A 488 12.33 -11.41 -40.59
C THR A 488 13.16 -12.16 -41.63
N ASP A 489 14.49 -11.98 -41.62
CA ASP A 489 15.38 -12.60 -42.59
C ASP A 489 15.75 -14.01 -42.11
N ILE A 490 15.31 -15.02 -42.85
CA ILE A 490 15.55 -16.43 -42.54
C ILE A 490 16.62 -16.96 -43.49
N ASP A 491 17.72 -17.45 -42.92
CA ASP A 491 18.75 -18.23 -43.61
C ASP A 491 18.57 -19.72 -43.32
N ILE A 492 18.68 -20.54 -44.36
CA ILE A 492 18.50 -21.99 -44.29
C ILE A 492 19.83 -22.65 -44.68
N GLU A 493 20.50 -23.22 -43.70
CA GLU A 493 21.78 -23.88 -43.88
C GLU A 493 21.61 -25.40 -43.97
N ASN A 494 22.43 -26.01 -44.83
CA ASN A 494 22.59 -27.46 -44.94
C ASN A 494 21.27 -28.24 -45.10
N LEU A 495 20.31 -27.69 -45.85
CA LEU A 495 19.02 -28.33 -46.12
C LEU A 495 19.21 -29.64 -46.90
N GLN A 496 18.89 -30.76 -46.26
CA GLN A 496 18.80 -32.08 -46.88
C GLN A 496 17.36 -32.58 -46.75
N LEU A 497 16.66 -32.69 -47.88
CA LEU A 497 15.28 -33.18 -47.94
C LEU A 497 15.22 -34.42 -48.82
N ASN A 498 14.86 -35.56 -48.24
CA ASN A 498 14.59 -36.79 -48.96
C ASN A 498 13.07 -36.99 -49.07
N LEU A 499 12.56 -37.24 -50.28
CA LEU A 499 11.12 -37.41 -50.55
C LEU A 499 10.89 -38.71 -51.32
N GLY A 500 10.53 -39.77 -50.60
CA GLY A 500 10.25 -41.10 -51.14
C GLY A 500 11.45 -41.79 -51.80
N ASP A 501 11.34 -43.10 -51.99
CA ASP A 501 12.23 -43.82 -52.89
C ASP A 501 11.69 -43.64 -54.32
N SER A 502 12.53 -43.16 -55.24
CA SER A 502 12.21 -43.21 -56.67
C SER A 502 12.03 -44.67 -57.06
N GLN A 503 10.81 -45.08 -57.41
CA GLN A 503 10.58 -46.35 -58.11
C GLN A 503 10.84 -46.21 -59.60
#